data_AF-A0A2N3AXE3-F1
#
_entry.id   AF-A0A2N3AXE3-F1
#
_cell.length_a   1.000
_cell.length_b   1.000
_cell.length_c   1.000
_cell.angle_alpha   90.00
_cell.angle_beta   90.00
_cell.angle_gamma   90.00
#
_symmetry.space_group_name_H-M   'P 1'
#
loop_
_entity.id
_entity.type
_entity.pdbx_description
1 polymer ?
#
loop_
_entity_poly.entity_id
_entity_poly.type
_entity_poly.pdbx_seq_one_letter_code
_entity_poly.pdbx_strand_id
1 'polypeptide(L)' 'LDEINIALRYDYLDLDEVLAFLRDEKPPLTHVCLTGRNAKEPLIEAADLVTEMTLLKHPFRSGIKGQPGVEF' A
#
# COMPACT_ATOMS: atom_id res chain seq x y z
N LEU A 1 3.51 1.20 6.59
CA LEU A 1 2.21 1.90 6.58
C LEU A 1 1.23 0.98 5.89
N ASP A 2 0.45 0.26 6.69
CA ASP A 2 -0.46 -0.76 6.17
C ASP A 2 -1.75 -0.13 5.65
N GLU A 3 -2.22 -0.56 4.48
CA GLU A 3 -3.46 -0.10 3.81
C GLU A 3 -3.58 1.40 3.53
N ILE A 4 -2.47 2.14 3.60
CA ILE A 4 -2.43 3.59 3.34
C ILE A 4 -2.85 3.96 1.92
N ASN A 5 -2.61 3.08 0.94
CA ASN A 5 -3.06 3.31 -0.44
C ASN A 5 -4.58 3.49 -0.51
N ILE A 6 -5.33 2.77 0.34
CA ILE A 6 -6.79 2.89 0.41
C ILE A 6 -7.21 4.24 1.01
N ALA A 7 -6.52 4.70 2.07
CA ALA A 7 -6.79 6.00 2.68
C ALA A 7 -6.52 7.15 1.69
N LEU A 8 -5.41 7.08 0.95
CA LEU A 8 -5.07 8.04 -0.10
C LEU A 8 -6.04 7.99 -1.28
N ARG A 9 -6.53 6.80 -1.65
CA ARG A 9 -7.51 6.62 -2.74
C ARG A 9 -8.83 7.32 -2.45
N TYR A 10 -9.29 7.27 -1.20
CA TYR A 10 -10.54 7.89 -0.76
C TYR A 10 -10.36 9.30 -0.21
N ASP A 11 -9.18 9.91 -0.42
CA ASP A 11 -8.84 11.27 -0.02
C ASP A 11 -9.04 11.53 1.50
N TYR A 12 -8.87 10.49 2.32
CA TYR A 12 -8.83 10.62 3.78
C TYR A 12 -7.49 11.18 4.28
N LEU A 13 -6.46 11.09 3.44
CA LEU A 13 -5.14 11.66 3.64
C LEU A 13 -4.76 12.45 2.40
N ASP A 14 -4.10 13.59 2.60
CA ASP A 14 -3.54 14.37 1.52
C ASP A 14 -2.30 13.67 0.95
N LEU A 15 -2.29 13.45 -0.37
CA LEU A 15 -1.17 12.81 -1.05
C LEU A 15 0.09 13.68 -1.00
N ASP A 16 -0.06 14.99 -1.14
CA ASP A 16 1.08 15.90 -1.22
C ASP A 16 1.80 15.99 0.12
N GLU A 17 1.05 15.95 1.22
CA GLU A 17 1.60 15.88 2.58
C GLU A 17 2.40 14.58 2.79
N VAL A 18 1.85 13.44 2.35
CA VAL A 18 2.54 12.14 2.46
C VAL A 18 3.81 12.12 1.62
N LEU A 19 3.78 12.63 0.39
CA LEU A 19 4.96 12.70 -0.49
C LEU A 19 6.04 13.62 0.09
N ALA A 20 5.64 14.78 0.64
CA ALA A 20 6.57 15.70 1.29
C ALA A 20 7.25 15.04 2.49
N PHE A 21 6.49 14.37 3.36
CA PHE A 21 7.04 13.64 4.50
C PHE A 21 8.04 12.55 4.07
N LEU A 22 7.67 11.73 3.09
CA LEU A 22 8.53 10.63 2.62
C LEU A 22 9.85 11.12 2.02
N ARG A 23 9.83 12.28 1.37
CA ARG A 23 11.00 12.90 0.72
C ARG A 23 11.89 13.67 1.71
N ASP A 24 11.28 14.50 2.54
CA ASP A 24 12.00 15.55 3.28
C ASP A 24 12.22 15.20 4.76
N GLU A 25 11.29 14.46 5.37
CA GLU A 25 11.29 14.21 6.83
C GLU A 25 11.73 12.78 7.18
N LYS A 26 11.58 11.82 6.25
CA LYS A 26 11.96 10.42 6.47
C LYS A 26 13.47 10.30 6.73
N PRO A 27 13.90 9.73 7.88
CA PRO A 27 15.32 9.58 8.18
C PRO A 27 16.05 8.74 7.12
N PRO A 28 17.35 9.01 6.84
CA PRO A 28 18.06 8.39 5.71
C PRO A 28 18.12 6.86 5.73
N LEU A 29 18.18 6.25 6.92
CA LEU A 29 18.30 4.80 7.09
C LEU A 29 16.96 4.10 7.38
N THR A 30 15.85 4.83 7.28
CA THR A 30 14.51 4.28 7.51
C THR A 30 13.88 3.86 6.19
N HIS A 31 13.57 2.56 6.09
CA HIS A 31 12.73 2.01 5.04
C HIS A 31 11.26 2.15 5.43
N VAL A 32 10.43 2.56 4.45
CA VAL A 32 8.98 2.64 4.61
C VAL A 32 8.34 1.75 3.56
N CYS A 33 7.57 0.76 4.01
CA CYS A 33 6.75 -0.08 3.13
C CYS A 33 5.30 0.41 3.17
N LEU A 34 4.74 0.76 2.03
CA LEU A 34 3.35 1.15 1.87
C LEU A 34 2.58 0.00 1.21
N THR A 35 1.43 -0.38 1.77
CA THR A 35 0.59 -1.47 1.25
C THR A 35 -0.83 -0.98 0.96
N GLY A 36 -1.62 -1.87 0.36
CA GLY A 36 -3.00 -1.63 -0.06
C GLY A 36 -3.13 -1.52 -1.57
N ARG A 37 -4.37 -1.58 -2.05
CA ARG A 37 -4.68 -1.64 -3.49
C ARG A 37 -4.70 -0.24 -4.11
N ASN A 38 -4.44 -0.17 -5.41
CA ASN A 38 -4.62 1.03 -6.23
C ASN A 38 -3.82 2.25 -5.71
N ALA A 39 -2.51 2.09 -5.49
CA ALA A 39 -1.63 3.22 -5.23
C ALA A 39 -1.76 4.28 -6.32
N LYS A 40 -1.80 5.57 -5.92
CA LYS A 40 -1.84 6.69 -6.88
C LYS A 40 -0.51 6.79 -7.62
N GLU A 41 -0.55 7.17 -8.89
CA GLU A 41 0.63 7.22 -9.78
C GLU A 41 1.80 8.05 -9.22
N PRO A 42 1.60 9.24 -8.61
CA PRO A 42 2.72 9.99 -8.01
C PRO A 42 3.42 9.25 -6.87
N LEU A 43 2.71 8.41 -6.13
CA LEU A 43 3.29 7.59 -5.06
C LEU A 43 4.13 6.45 -5.62
N ILE A 44 3.70 5.87 -6.75
CA ILE A 44 4.44 4.84 -7.49
C ILE A 44 5.73 5.43 -8.05
N GLU A 45 5.64 6.62 -8.67
CA GLU A 45 6.81 7.32 -9.25
C GLU A 45 7.85 7.72 -8.20
N ALA A 46 7.42 8.07 -6.98
CA ALA A 46 8.29 8.45 -5.89
C ALA A 46 8.98 7.25 -5.19
N ALA A 47 8.53 6.02 -5.43
CA ALA A 47 9.03 4.84 -4.72
C ALA A 47 10.26 4.23 -5.39
N ASP A 48 11.24 3.82 -4.59
CA ASP A 48 12.43 3.10 -5.09
C ASP A 48 12.10 1.70 -5.62
N LEU A 49 11.07 1.06 -5.07
CA LEU A 49 10.62 -0.28 -5.41
C LEU A 49 9.10 -0.36 -5.37
N VAL A 50 8.51 -0.88 -6.44
CA VAL A 50 7.07 -1.14 -6.54
C VAL A 50 6.83 -2.57 -7.00
N THR A 51 5.96 -3.27 -6.26
CA THR A 51 5.51 -4.62 -6.60
C THR A 51 3.99 -4.63 -6.72
N GLU A 52 3.47 -5.06 -7.86
CA GLU A 52 2.04 -5.28 -8.07
C GLU A 52 1.67 -6.75 -7.84
N MET A 53 0.79 -7.01 -6.86
CA MET A 53 0.25 -8.34 -6.59
C MET A 53 -1.00 -8.59 -7.45
N THR A 54 -0.86 -9.31 -8.55
CA THR A 54 -1.99 -9.69 -9.41
C THR A 54 -2.67 -10.97 -8.91
N LEU A 55 -3.99 -10.90 -8.68
CA LEU A 55 -4.79 -12.04 -8.20
C LEU A 55 -5.07 -13.06 -9.32
N LEU A 56 -4.21 -14.08 -9.44
CA LEU A 56 -4.43 -15.17 -10.41
C LEU A 56 -5.50 -16.17 -9.95
N LYS A 57 -5.45 -16.61 -8.69
CA LYS A 57 -6.41 -17.53 -8.06
C LYS A 57 -6.50 -17.22 -6.56
N HIS A 58 -7.66 -17.47 -5.95
CA HIS A 58 -7.86 -17.27 -4.51
C HIS A 58 -8.91 -18.26 -3.95
N PRO A 59 -8.67 -18.93 -2.80
CA PRO A 59 -9.61 -19.88 -2.18
C PRO A 59 -11.01 -19.29 -1.93
N PHE A 60 -11.07 -18.00 -1.59
CA PHE A 60 -12.33 -17.24 -1.47
C PHE A 60 -13.27 -17.40 -2.68
N ARG A 61 -12.75 -17.48 -3.91
CA ARG A 61 -13.58 -17.69 -5.12
C ARG A 61 -14.19 -19.09 -5.19
N SER A 62 -13.68 -20.03 -4.40
CA SER A 62 -14.22 -21.39 -4.22
C SER A 62 -15.07 -21.52 -2.94
N GLY A 63 -15.44 -20.40 -2.30
CA GLY A 63 -16.30 -20.38 -1.11
C GLY A 63 -15.56 -20.60 0.22
N ILE A 64 -14.23 -20.71 0.21
CA ILE A 64 -13.44 -20.85 1.43
C ILE A 64 -13.34 -19.48 2.11
N LYS A 65 -13.81 -19.38 3.36
CA LYS A 65 -13.71 -18.17 4.17
C LYS A 65 -12.30 -18.01 4.75
N GLY A 66 -11.96 -16.79 5.16
CA GLY A 66 -10.69 -16.50 5.82
C GLY A 66 -10.49 -17.34 7.08
N GLN A 67 -9.26 -17.78 7.28
CA GLN A 67 -8.82 -18.66 8.35
C GLN A 67 -7.77 -17.95 9.22
N PRO A 68 -7.84 -18.11 10.56
CA PRO A 68 -6.79 -17.61 11.45
C PRO A 68 -5.42 -18.20 11.09
N GLY A 69 -4.39 -17.36 11.08
CA GLY A 69 -3.02 -17.72 10.70
C GLY A 69 -2.75 -17.79 9.20
N VAL A 70 -3.76 -17.55 8.36
CA VAL A 70 -3.61 -17.45 6.90
C VAL A 70 -4.03 -16.07 6.41
N GLU A 71 -5.29 -15.68 6.67
CA GLU A 71 -5.81 -14.38 6.24
C GLU A 71 -5.82 -13.32 7.35
N PHE A 72 -5.78 -13.72 8.62
CA PHE A 72 -5.72 -12.81 9.77
C PHE A 72 -5.16 -13.49 11.03
#